data_AF-A0A4V2PH38-F1
#
_entry.id   AF-A0A4V2PH38-F1
#
_cell.length_a   1.000
_cell.length_b   1.000
_cell.length_c   1.000
_cell.angle_alpha   90.00
_cell.angle_beta   90.00
_cell.angle_gamma   90.00
#
_symmetry.space_group_name_H-M   'P 1'
#
loop_
_entity.id
_entity.type
_entity.pdbx_description
1 polymer ?
#
loop_
_entity_poly.entity_id
_entity_poly.type
_entity_poly.pdbx_seq_one_letter_code
_entity_poly.pdbx_strand_id
1 'polypeptide(L)'
;MDLIKALLGFVVLTGPLWLILILLPVSLWIAVKVAKRFKPGGVRFVGGLGVFLLIFFIPFADEIAGSIYFNYLCSTEAGIKVYRTVELPAEYWDKQGGSKLFNKNGYLNHDFWVKELDESGGKVERYSSIFAIDKDTSPVKERISQNVLAEVTTFRYWGGWIRRNLSPNNVADSCKFINDKNFSRDLYGKLLKSETSSD
;
A
#
# COMPACT_ATOMS: atom_id res chain seq x y z
N MET A 1 16.80 33.10 -6.56
CA MET A 1 15.97 32.12 -5.83
C MET A 1 16.09 30.70 -6.40
N ASP A 2 16.29 30.53 -7.70
CA ASP A 2 16.33 29.17 -8.31
C ASP A 2 17.55 28.33 -7.91
N LEU A 3 18.71 28.96 -7.67
CA LEU A 3 19.89 28.26 -7.18
C LEU A 3 19.66 27.60 -5.81
N ILE A 4 18.99 28.29 -4.88
CA ILE A 4 18.69 27.77 -3.54
C ILE A 4 17.74 26.57 -3.64
N LYS A 5 16.72 26.63 -4.52
CA LYS A 5 15.80 25.51 -4.77
C LYS A 5 16.52 24.29 -5.37
N ALA A 6 17.42 24.51 -6.33
CA ALA A 6 18.21 23.45 -6.95
C ALA A 6 19.14 22.77 -5.92
N LEU A 7 19.79 23.57 -5.06
CA LEU A 7 20.70 23.06 -4.03
C LEU A 7 19.96 22.29 -2.94
N LEU A 8 18.79 22.77 -2.51
CA LEU A 8 17.91 22.04 -1.59
C LEU A 8 17.40 20.73 -2.21
N GLY A 9 17.00 20.74 -3.49
CA GLY A 9 16.59 19.53 -4.21
C GLY A 9 17.70 18.48 -4.24
N PHE A 10 18.94 18.90 -4.52
CA PHE A 10 20.11 18.02 -4.51
C PHE A 10 20.39 17.42 -3.13
N VAL A 11 20.32 18.22 -2.06
CA VAL A 11 20.52 17.74 -0.69
C VAL A 11 19.45 16.72 -0.30
N VAL A 12 18.19 16.96 -0.65
CA VAL A 12 17.09 16.04 -0.34
C VAL A 12 17.22 14.73 -1.12
N LEU A 13 17.56 14.79 -2.42
CA LEU A 13 17.77 13.61 -3.26
C LEU A 13 18.98 12.77 -2.81
N THR A 14 20.06 13.42 -2.36
CA THR A 14 21.29 12.74 -1.95
C THR A 14 21.33 12.38 -0.47
N GLY A 15 20.43 12.91 0.37
CA GLY A 15 20.41 12.72 1.81
C GLY A 15 20.46 11.24 2.25
N PRO A 16 19.61 10.35 1.72
CA PRO A 16 19.69 8.92 2.02
C PRO A 16 21.04 8.29 1.66
N LEU A 17 21.64 8.71 0.54
CA LEU A 17 22.94 8.23 0.11
C LEU A 17 24.04 8.64 1.11
N TRP A 18 24.02 9.89 1.58
CA TRP A 18 24.94 10.39 2.60
C TRP A 18 24.81 9.62 3.92
N LEU A 19 23.59 9.26 4.31
CA LEU A 19 23.35 8.48 5.52
C LEU A 19 24.01 7.09 5.40
N ILE A 20 23.88 6.42 4.26
CA ILE A 20 24.58 5.15 3.99
C ILE A 20 26.10 5.33 4.01
N LEU A 21 26.61 6.40 3.37
CA LEU A 21 28.04 6.71 3.33
C LEU A 21 28.65 6.97 4.71
N ILE A 22 27.89 7.52 5.65
CA ILE A 22 28.34 7.74 7.04
C ILE A 22 28.12 6.48 7.90
N LEU A 23 26.98 5.82 7.74
CA LEU A 23 26.60 4.66 8.55
C LEU A 23 27.54 3.47 8.30
N LEU A 24 27.97 3.25 7.07
CA LEU A 24 28.86 2.15 6.70
C LEU A 24 30.24 2.19 7.41
N PRO A 25 31.02 3.28 7.37
CA PRO A 25 32.30 3.36 8.09
C PRO A 25 32.11 3.37 9.61
N VAL A 26 31.05 4.01 10.13
CA VAL A 26 30.76 4.03 11.57
C VAL A 26 30.44 2.62 12.08
N SER A 27 29.54 1.91 11.41
CA SER A 27 29.18 0.52 11.76
C SER A 27 30.39 -0.40 11.66
N LEU A 28 31.23 -0.26 10.62
CA LEU A 28 32.47 -1.02 10.49
C LEU A 28 33.46 -0.73 11.62
N TRP A 29 33.64 0.55 11.99
CA TRP A 29 34.52 0.94 13.09
C TRP A 29 34.05 0.35 14.43
N ILE A 30 32.75 0.42 14.72
CA ILE A 30 32.17 -0.19 15.93
C ILE A 30 32.37 -1.71 15.90
N ALA A 31 32.06 -2.36 14.78
CA ALA A 31 32.24 -3.80 14.62
C ALA A 31 33.69 -4.25 14.86
N VAL A 32 34.68 -3.52 14.32
CA VAL A 32 36.10 -3.81 14.56
C VAL A 32 36.48 -3.60 16.03
N LYS A 33 36.00 -2.53 16.67
CA LYS A 33 36.22 -2.25 18.10
C LYS A 33 35.64 -3.36 18.99
N VAL A 34 34.44 -3.84 18.68
CA VAL A 34 33.78 -4.91 19.43
C VAL A 34 34.45 -6.26 19.16
N ALA A 35 34.78 -6.56 17.91
CA ALA A 35 35.48 -7.79 17.52
C ALA A 35 36.83 -7.97 18.25
N LYS A 36 37.56 -6.88 18.49
CA LYS A 36 38.82 -6.89 19.25
C LYS A 36 38.68 -7.39 20.70
N ARG A 37 37.48 -7.43 21.27
CA ARG A 37 37.23 -7.97 22.63
C ARG A 37 37.15 -9.50 22.68
N PHE A 38 36.99 -10.17 21.53
CA PHE A 38 36.92 -11.62 21.45
C PHE A 38 38.29 -12.25 21.19
N LYS A 39 38.49 -13.48 21.67
CA LYS A 39 39.71 -14.26 21.39
C LYS A 39 39.93 -14.40 19.88
N PRO A 40 41.18 -14.33 19.39
CA PRO A 40 41.49 -14.50 17.97
C PRO A 40 41.01 -15.87 17.48
N GLY A 41 40.32 -15.90 16.33
CA GLY A 41 39.72 -17.09 15.74
C GLY A 41 38.38 -16.79 15.05
N GLY A 42 37.67 -17.82 14.62
CA GLY A 42 36.39 -17.68 13.90
C GLY A 42 35.31 -16.90 14.68
N VAL A 43 35.29 -17.03 16.01
CA VAL A 43 34.35 -16.31 16.90
C VAL A 43 34.48 -14.79 16.77
N ARG A 44 35.72 -14.29 16.61
CA ARG A 44 35.97 -12.85 16.44
C ARG A 44 35.40 -12.32 15.13
N PHE A 45 35.52 -13.09 14.05
CA PHE A 45 34.96 -12.71 12.75
C PHE A 45 33.43 -12.73 12.76
N VAL A 46 32.83 -13.82 13.24
CA VAL A 46 31.37 -13.97 13.34
C VAL A 46 30.76 -12.90 14.24
N GLY A 47 31.36 -12.66 15.42
CA GLY A 47 30.90 -11.61 16.34
C GLY A 47 31.00 -10.21 15.74
N GLY A 48 32.10 -9.90 15.05
CA GLY A 48 32.26 -8.63 14.34
C GLY A 48 31.22 -8.44 13.23
N LEU A 49 31.02 -9.45 12.39
CA LEU A 49 30.03 -9.43 11.32
C LEU A 49 28.61 -9.26 11.85
N GLY A 50 28.24 -9.98 12.92
CA GLY A 50 26.92 -9.86 13.55
C GLY A 50 26.65 -8.45 14.08
N VAL A 51 27.62 -7.84 14.77
CA VAL A 51 27.50 -6.46 15.28
C VAL A 51 27.39 -5.46 14.14
N PHE A 52 28.19 -5.63 13.07
CA PHE A 52 28.10 -4.78 11.87
C PHE A 52 26.69 -4.83 11.27
N LEU A 53 26.18 -6.02 10.98
CA LEU A 53 24.86 -6.21 10.39
C LEU A 53 23.78 -5.61 11.29
N LEU A 54 23.82 -5.86 12.59
CA LEU A 54 22.86 -5.32 13.54
C LEU A 54 22.82 -3.79 13.51
N ILE A 55 23.97 -3.12 13.63
CA ILE A 55 24.04 -1.65 13.64
C ILE A 55 23.62 -1.07 12.28
N PHE A 56 24.05 -1.70 11.19
CA PHE A 56 23.78 -1.23 9.84
C PHE A 56 22.30 -1.36 9.47
N PHE A 57 21.63 -2.45 9.86
CA PHE A 57 20.24 -2.71 9.50
C PHE A 57 19.20 -2.14 10.47
N ILE A 58 19.55 -1.82 11.73
CA ILE A 58 18.61 -1.22 12.70
C ILE A 58 17.85 -0.01 12.12
N PRO A 59 18.50 0.97 11.45
CA PRO A 59 17.81 2.12 10.89
C PRO A 59 16.80 1.79 9.78
N PHE A 60 16.88 0.60 9.19
CA PHE A 60 16.02 0.12 8.12
C PHE A 60 15.05 -0.98 8.59
N ALA A 61 15.11 -1.37 9.86
CA ALA A 61 14.35 -2.51 10.37
C ALA A 61 12.84 -2.26 10.31
N ASP A 62 12.41 -1.02 10.56
CA ASP A 62 11.00 -0.62 10.46
C ASP A 62 10.51 -0.56 9.00
N GLU A 63 11.37 -0.19 8.06
CA GLU A 63 11.07 -0.26 6.63
C GLU A 63 10.84 -1.71 6.18
N ILE A 64 11.78 -2.60 6.54
CA ILE A 64 11.72 -4.01 6.14
C ILE A 64 10.52 -4.71 6.80
N ALA A 65 10.39 -4.60 8.14
CA ALA A 65 9.30 -5.22 8.87
C ALA A 65 7.93 -4.63 8.48
N GLY A 66 7.86 -3.32 8.29
CA GLY A 66 6.65 -2.62 7.84
C GLY A 66 6.21 -3.07 6.46
N SER A 67 7.15 -3.20 5.51
CA SER A 67 6.86 -3.68 4.16
C SER A 67 6.37 -5.14 4.15
N ILE A 68 6.99 -6.03 4.93
CA ILE A 68 6.54 -7.43 5.07
C ILE A 68 5.13 -7.47 5.66
N TYR A 69 4.89 -6.73 6.75
CA TYR A 69 3.59 -6.71 7.41
C TYR A 69 2.50 -6.09 6.53
N PHE A 70 2.82 -5.04 5.80
CA PHE A 70 1.93 -4.44 4.80
C PHE A 70 1.52 -5.44 3.71
N ASN A 71 2.48 -6.19 3.15
CA ASN A 71 2.18 -7.23 2.16
C ASN A 71 1.29 -8.34 2.72
N TYR A 72 1.49 -8.71 3.99
CA TYR A 72 0.61 -9.63 4.70
C TYR A 72 -0.82 -9.07 4.82
N LEU A 73 -0.98 -7.80 5.21
CA LEU A 73 -2.30 -7.16 5.29
C LEU A 73 -2.96 -7.10 3.90
N CYS A 74 -2.20 -6.78 2.85
CA CYS A 74 -2.74 -6.78 1.48
C CYS A 74 -3.18 -8.17 0.99
N SER A 75 -2.63 -9.27 1.51
CA SER A 75 -2.99 -10.63 1.10
C SER A 75 -4.07 -11.28 1.95
N THR A 76 -4.27 -10.80 3.19
CA THR A 76 -5.18 -11.44 4.17
C THR A 76 -6.37 -10.57 4.57
N GLU A 77 -6.17 -9.26 4.74
CA GLU A 77 -7.19 -8.35 5.29
C GLU A 77 -7.73 -7.37 4.23
N ALA A 78 -6.93 -7.03 3.21
CA ALA A 78 -7.41 -6.20 2.11
C ALA A 78 -8.37 -7.01 1.25
N GLY A 79 -9.44 -6.37 0.81
CA GLY A 79 -10.45 -7.05 0.02
C GLY A 79 -11.80 -6.37 0.05
N ILE A 80 -12.78 -7.14 -0.39
CA ILE A 80 -14.14 -6.69 -0.63
C ILE A 80 -15.05 -7.52 0.26
N LYS A 81 -15.83 -6.84 1.09
CA LYS A 81 -16.89 -7.45 1.87
C LYS A 81 -18.23 -7.03 1.27
N VAL A 82 -18.88 -7.94 0.54
CA VAL A 82 -20.20 -7.72 -0.05
C VAL A 82 -21.27 -8.05 0.98
N TYR A 83 -22.09 -7.06 1.32
CA TYR A 83 -23.24 -7.23 2.20
C TYR A 83 -24.51 -7.58 1.42
N ARG A 84 -24.68 -6.96 0.25
CA ARG A 84 -25.87 -7.13 -0.59
C ARG A 84 -25.49 -7.01 -2.05
N THR A 85 -26.08 -7.87 -2.88
CA THR A 85 -25.98 -7.76 -4.34
C THR A 85 -27.15 -6.97 -4.91
N VAL A 86 -26.92 -6.23 -5.99
CA VAL A 86 -27.95 -5.48 -6.71
C VAL A 86 -28.28 -6.20 -8.00
N GLU A 87 -29.56 -6.45 -8.23
CA GLU A 87 -30.06 -6.95 -9.49
C GLU A 87 -30.22 -5.79 -10.46
N LEU A 88 -29.57 -5.90 -11.61
CA LEU A 88 -29.61 -4.88 -12.65
C LEU A 88 -30.52 -5.33 -13.80
N PRO A 89 -31.28 -4.38 -14.39
CA PRO A 89 -32.13 -4.66 -15.55
C PRO A 89 -31.31 -5.10 -16.77
N ALA A 90 -31.98 -5.78 -17.69
CA ALA A 90 -31.38 -6.35 -18.91
C ALA A 90 -30.62 -5.33 -19.79
N GLU A 91 -30.89 -4.03 -19.65
CA GLU A 91 -30.18 -2.97 -20.39
C GLU A 91 -28.67 -2.94 -20.12
N TYR A 92 -28.24 -3.36 -18.92
CA TYR A 92 -26.83 -3.41 -18.51
C TYR A 92 -26.10 -4.68 -18.95
N TRP A 93 -26.79 -5.58 -19.63
CA TRP A 93 -26.25 -6.86 -20.11
C TRP A 93 -26.34 -6.94 -21.63
N ASP A 94 -25.36 -7.59 -22.25
CA ASP A 94 -25.43 -7.95 -23.66
C ASP A 94 -26.30 -9.21 -23.87
N LYS A 95 -26.53 -9.56 -25.15
CA LYS A 95 -27.37 -10.72 -25.50
C LYS A 95 -26.74 -12.06 -25.12
N GLN A 96 -25.45 -12.05 -24.79
CA GLN A 96 -24.64 -13.20 -24.41
C GLN A 96 -24.49 -13.30 -22.88
N GLY A 97 -25.11 -12.41 -22.11
CA GLY A 97 -25.00 -12.34 -20.65
C GLY A 97 -23.72 -11.65 -20.15
N GLY A 98 -22.93 -11.07 -21.04
CA GLY A 98 -21.78 -10.24 -20.71
C GLY A 98 -22.20 -8.87 -20.16
N SER A 99 -21.45 -8.36 -19.19
CA SER A 99 -21.72 -7.07 -18.58
C SER A 99 -21.31 -5.91 -19.49
N LYS A 100 -22.24 -4.99 -19.80
CA LYS A 100 -21.96 -3.73 -20.48
C LYS A 100 -21.41 -2.64 -19.55
N LEU A 101 -21.21 -2.96 -18.28
CA LEU A 101 -20.75 -2.03 -17.26
C LEU A 101 -19.29 -1.61 -17.47
N PHE A 102 -18.50 -2.40 -18.19
CA PHE A 102 -17.10 -2.10 -18.46
C PHE A 102 -16.92 -1.63 -19.90
N ASN A 103 -16.13 -0.58 -20.09
CA ASN A 103 -15.71 -0.15 -21.42
C ASN A 103 -14.71 -1.15 -22.04
N LYS A 104 -14.36 -0.95 -23.31
CA LYS A 104 -13.36 -1.76 -24.03
C LYS A 104 -11.98 -1.82 -23.33
N ASN A 105 -11.66 -0.80 -22.53
CA ASN A 105 -10.43 -0.74 -21.76
C ASN A 105 -10.55 -1.48 -20.42
N GLY A 106 -11.75 -1.91 -20.03
CA GLY A 106 -12.06 -2.64 -18.80
C GLY A 106 -12.30 -1.79 -17.57
N TYR A 107 -12.42 -0.47 -17.73
CA TYR A 107 -12.84 0.41 -16.65
C TYR A 107 -14.36 0.45 -16.57
N LEU A 108 -14.89 0.62 -15.36
CA LEU A 108 -16.32 0.83 -15.15
C LEU A 108 -16.78 2.06 -15.94
N ASN A 109 -17.95 1.97 -16.55
CA ASN A 109 -18.58 3.08 -17.25
C ASN A 109 -18.97 4.15 -16.22
N HIS A 110 -18.39 5.34 -16.36
CA HIS A 110 -18.58 6.46 -15.46
C HIS A 110 -20.06 6.88 -15.35
N ASP A 111 -20.83 6.78 -16.44
CA ASP A 111 -22.25 7.17 -16.43
C ASP A 111 -23.08 6.25 -15.52
N PHE A 112 -22.79 4.94 -15.55
CA PHE A 112 -23.41 3.98 -14.63
C PHE A 112 -22.98 4.27 -13.19
N TRP A 113 -21.66 4.42 -12.98
CA TRP A 113 -21.10 4.64 -11.65
C TRP A 113 -21.72 5.85 -10.96
N VAL A 114 -21.77 6.99 -11.66
CA VAL A 114 -22.37 8.21 -11.12
C VAL A 114 -23.86 8.04 -10.88
N LYS A 115 -24.59 7.30 -11.73
CA LYS A 115 -26.04 7.21 -11.62
C LYS A 115 -26.49 6.30 -10.47
N GLU A 116 -25.88 5.12 -10.34
CA GLU A 116 -26.41 4.05 -9.48
C GLU A 116 -25.67 3.89 -8.15
N LEU A 117 -24.39 4.29 -8.10
CA LEU A 117 -23.53 4.02 -6.95
C LEU A 117 -22.95 5.29 -6.33
N ASP A 118 -22.59 5.19 -5.06
CA ASP A 118 -21.93 6.24 -4.30
C ASP A 118 -20.79 5.63 -3.47
N GLU A 119 -19.55 6.00 -3.81
CA GLU A 119 -18.34 5.57 -3.09
C GLU A 119 -17.87 6.62 -2.05
N SER A 120 -18.71 7.61 -1.74
CA SER A 120 -18.35 8.66 -0.79
C SER A 120 -18.38 8.20 0.67
N GLY A 121 -17.57 8.89 1.48
CA GLY A 121 -17.48 8.64 2.92
C GLY A 121 -16.48 7.57 3.33
N GLY A 122 -15.42 7.38 2.54
CA GLY A 122 -14.29 6.56 2.94
C GLY A 122 -13.68 7.03 4.27
N LYS A 123 -13.31 6.08 5.13
CA LYS A 123 -12.66 6.34 6.42
C LYS A 123 -11.21 5.89 6.35
N VAL A 124 -10.31 6.84 6.57
CA VAL A 124 -8.88 6.56 6.77
C VAL A 124 -8.58 6.57 8.25
N GLU A 125 -8.08 5.46 8.77
CA GLU A 125 -7.66 5.34 10.17
C GLU A 125 -6.23 4.80 10.27
N ARG A 126 -5.48 5.29 11.26
CA ARG A 126 -4.13 4.78 11.53
C ARG A 126 -4.25 3.36 12.07
N TYR A 127 -3.83 2.38 11.28
CA TYR A 127 -3.86 0.97 11.67
C TYR A 127 -2.65 0.60 12.53
N SER A 128 -1.45 1.04 12.12
CA SER A 128 -0.22 0.86 12.90
C SER A 128 0.60 2.13 12.91
N SER A 129 0.83 2.70 14.11
CA SER A 129 1.70 3.86 14.29
C SER A 129 3.18 3.51 14.10
N ILE A 130 3.58 2.31 14.54
CA ILE A 130 4.97 1.83 14.48
C ILE A 130 5.42 1.69 13.02
N PHE A 131 4.63 1.00 12.20
CA PHE A 131 4.95 0.79 10.79
C PHE A 131 4.38 1.87 9.86
N ALA A 132 3.70 2.87 10.41
CA ALA A 132 3.02 3.90 9.64
C ALA A 132 2.14 3.33 8.52
N ILE A 133 1.25 2.43 8.91
CA ILE A 133 0.24 1.86 8.02
C ILE A 133 -1.11 2.47 8.37
N ASP A 134 -1.78 2.99 7.35
CA ASP A 134 -3.17 3.44 7.43
C ASP A 134 -4.07 2.39 6.79
N LYS A 135 -5.27 2.23 7.34
CA LYS A 135 -6.36 1.45 6.77
C LYS A 135 -7.36 2.41 6.17
N ASP A 136 -7.70 2.19 4.92
CA ASP A 136 -8.69 2.96 4.17
C ASP A 136 -9.87 2.04 3.87
N THR A 137 -11.04 2.39 4.40
CA THR A 137 -12.28 1.64 4.20
C THR A 137 -13.27 2.51 3.45
N SER A 138 -13.58 2.12 2.22
CA SER A 138 -14.52 2.83 1.35
C SER A 138 -15.82 2.04 1.22
N PRO A 139 -16.96 2.56 1.73
CA PRO A 139 -18.25 1.93 1.48
C PRO A 139 -18.67 2.15 0.03
N VAL A 140 -19.24 1.13 -0.59
CA VAL A 140 -19.94 1.22 -1.87
C VAL A 140 -21.43 1.20 -1.54
N LYS A 141 -22.11 2.33 -1.74
CA LYS A 141 -23.52 2.49 -1.42
C LYS A 141 -24.36 2.56 -2.68
N GLU A 142 -25.61 2.17 -2.56
CA GLU A 142 -26.62 2.51 -3.57
C GLU A 142 -26.94 4.00 -3.48
N ARG A 143 -26.93 4.71 -4.60
CA ARG A 143 -27.00 6.18 -4.60
C ARG A 143 -28.29 6.73 -4.00
N ILE A 144 -29.43 6.12 -4.32
CA ILE A 144 -30.75 6.60 -3.90
C ILE A 144 -31.03 6.24 -2.45
N SER A 145 -30.87 4.98 -2.08
CA SER A 145 -31.21 4.49 -0.74
C SER A 145 -30.12 4.76 0.30
N GLN A 146 -28.89 5.03 -0.15
CA GLN A 146 -27.68 5.13 0.67
C GLN A 146 -27.36 3.84 1.46
N ASN A 147 -27.98 2.71 1.10
CA ASN A 147 -27.68 1.41 1.70
C ASN A 147 -26.26 0.97 1.31
N VAL A 148 -25.48 0.52 2.29
CA VAL A 148 -24.13 -0.02 2.06
C VAL A 148 -24.26 -1.40 1.41
N LEU A 149 -23.83 -1.51 0.15
CA LEU A 149 -23.85 -2.74 -0.61
C LEU A 149 -22.58 -3.57 -0.38
N ALA A 150 -21.44 -2.88 -0.30
CA ALA A 150 -20.15 -3.48 0.00
C ALA A 150 -19.24 -2.51 0.75
N GLU A 151 -18.19 -3.06 1.36
CA GLU A 151 -17.05 -2.29 1.87
C GLU A 151 -15.77 -2.77 1.20
N VAL A 152 -14.98 -1.82 0.73
CA VAL A 152 -13.67 -2.05 0.16
C VAL A 152 -12.63 -1.63 1.19
N THR A 153 -11.84 -2.59 1.66
CA THR A 153 -10.73 -2.33 2.59
C THR A 153 -9.41 -2.39 1.83
N THR A 154 -8.60 -1.34 1.96
CA THR A 154 -7.23 -1.29 1.48
C THR A 154 -6.31 -0.70 2.55
N PHE A 155 -5.00 -0.92 2.39
CA PHE A 155 -3.99 -0.39 3.29
C PHE A 155 -3.06 0.54 2.52
N ARG A 156 -2.52 1.53 3.22
CA ARG A 156 -1.50 2.44 2.73
C ARG A 156 -0.29 2.38 3.65
N TYR A 157 0.87 2.08 3.11
CA TYR A 157 2.14 2.03 3.81
C TYR A 157 2.99 3.24 3.47
N TRP A 158 3.28 4.07 4.47
CA TRP A 158 4.03 5.31 4.27
C TRP A 158 5.56 5.13 4.30
N GLY A 159 6.06 3.90 4.41
CA GLY A 159 7.47 3.65 4.62
C GLY A 159 7.88 3.74 6.09
N GLY A 160 9.09 3.27 6.34
CA GLY A 160 9.83 3.46 7.58
C GLY A 160 10.24 4.91 7.81
N TRP A 161 10.97 5.15 8.89
CA TRP A 161 11.38 6.47 9.33
C TRP A 161 12.26 7.18 8.29
N ILE A 162 13.19 6.45 7.68
CA ILE A 162 14.11 7.01 6.67
C ILE A 162 13.31 7.54 5.46
N ARG A 163 12.44 6.72 4.87
CA ARG A 163 11.63 7.11 3.70
C ARG A 163 10.73 8.30 4.02
N ARG A 164 10.07 8.32 5.18
CA ARG A 164 9.16 9.41 5.58
C ARG A 164 9.84 10.75 5.81
N ASN A 165 11.05 10.74 6.37
CA ASN A 165 11.73 11.99 6.74
C ASN A 165 12.70 12.49 5.67
N LEU A 166 13.16 11.62 4.77
CA LEU A 166 14.16 11.97 3.76
C LEU A 166 13.61 11.99 2.33
N SER A 167 12.46 11.37 2.05
CA SER A 167 11.85 11.46 0.72
C SER A 167 11.20 12.83 0.51
N PRO A 168 11.51 13.54 -0.60
CA PRO A 168 10.82 14.78 -0.94
C PRO A 168 9.33 14.56 -1.24
N ASN A 169 9.01 13.35 -1.70
CA ASN A 169 7.65 12.94 -2.03
C ASN A 169 7.19 11.94 -1.00
N ASN A 170 6.30 12.37 -0.11
CA ASN A 170 5.63 11.48 0.84
C ASN A 170 4.54 10.69 0.11
N VAL A 171 4.95 9.65 -0.62
CA VAL A 171 4.06 8.77 -1.39
C VAL A 171 3.96 7.45 -0.67
N ALA A 172 2.74 7.10 -0.26
CA ALA A 172 2.44 5.81 0.30
C ALA A 172 2.33 4.74 -0.79
N ASP A 173 2.81 3.54 -0.47
CA ASP A 173 2.47 2.35 -1.24
C ASP A 173 1.06 1.93 -0.83
N SER A 174 0.22 1.51 -1.77
CA SER A 174 -1.16 1.07 -1.48
C SER A 174 -1.37 -0.34 -2.00
N CYS A 175 -2.25 -1.12 -1.33
CA CYS A 175 -2.72 -2.36 -1.91
C CYS A 175 -3.46 -2.05 -3.22
N LYS A 176 -3.72 -3.07 -4.06
CA LYS A 176 -4.51 -2.90 -5.29
C LYS A 176 -5.81 -2.13 -4.99
N PHE A 177 -6.02 -1.05 -5.73
CA PHE A 177 -7.10 -0.09 -5.49
C PHE A 177 -8.27 -0.32 -6.45
N ILE A 178 -9.42 0.32 -6.21
CA ILE A 178 -10.59 0.32 -7.12
C ILE A 178 -10.22 0.70 -8.56
N ASN A 179 -9.17 1.50 -8.75
CA ASN A 179 -8.69 1.91 -10.07
C ASN A 179 -7.96 0.79 -10.84
N ASP A 180 -7.58 -0.31 -10.17
CA ASP A 180 -7.08 -1.50 -10.85
C ASP A 180 -8.23 -2.20 -11.59
N LYS A 181 -8.06 -2.37 -12.89
CA LYS A 181 -9.06 -2.98 -13.79
C LYS A 181 -9.54 -4.35 -13.33
N ASN A 182 -8.64 -5.18 -12.81
CA ASN A 182 -8.99 -6.54 -12.40
C ASN A 182 -9.73 -6.52 -11.06
N PHE A 183 -9.29 -5.65 -10.14
CA PHE A 183 -9.99 -5.44 -8.88
C PHE A 183 -11.40 -4.88 -9.09
N SER A 184 -11.54 -3.84 -9.92
CA SER A 184 -12.85 -3.26 -10.28
C SER A 184 -13.78 -4.33 -10.86
N ARG A 185 -13.28 -5.16 -11.77
CA ARG A 185 -14.08 -6.25 -12.36
C ARG A 185 -14.53 -7.29 -11.33
N ASP A 186 -13.64 -7.70 -10.44
CA ASP A 186 -13.97 -8.66 -9.37
C ASP A 186 -15.01 -8.08 -8.39
N LEU A 187 -14.83 -6.81 -7.97
CA LEU A 187 -15.77 -6.08 -7.12
C LEU A 187 -17.16 -6.04 -7.74
N TYR A 188 -17.27 -5.45 -8.93
CA TYR A 188 -18.55 -5.21 -9.57
C TYR A 188 -19.20 -6.50 -10.10
N GLY A 189 -18.40 -7.50 -10.47
CA GLY A 189 -18.91 -8.82 -10.83
C GLY A 189 -19.51 -9.59 -9.65
N LYS A 190 -19.01 -9.37 -8.42
CA LYS A 190 -19.60 -9.93 -7.20
C LYS A 190 -20.81 -9.12 -6.71
N LEU A 191 -20.78 -7.81 -6.92
CA LEU A 191 -21.79 -6.88 -6.42
C LEU A 191 -23.06 -6.89 -7.28
N LEU A 192 -22.93 -7.03 -8.59
CA LEU A 192 -24.00 -6.80 -9.56
C LEU A 192 -24.40 -8.11 -10.23
N LYS A 193 -25.69 -8.44 -10.17
CA LYS A 193 -26.26 -9.65 -10.77
C LYS A 193 -27.30 -9.28 -11.83
N SER A 194 -27.52 -10.17 -12.78
CA SER A 194 -28.61 -10.03 -13.73
C SER A 194 -29.93 -10.47 -13.07
N GLU A 195 -30.99 -9.69 -13.25
CA GLU A 195 -32.35 -9.99 -12.76
C GLU A 195 -32.85 -11.38 -13.23
N THR A 196 -32.38 -11.84 -14.39
CA THR A 196 -32.78 -13.14 -14.97
C THR A 196 -32.04 -14.35 -14.38
N SER A 197 -31.22 -14.19 -13.34
CA SER A 197 -30.45 -15.30 -12.73
C SER A 197 -31.15 -16.02 -11.57
N SER A 198 -32.47 -15.85 -11.46
CA SER A 198 -33.31 -16.54 -10.48
C SER A 198 -33.83 -17.86 -11.06
N ASP A 199 -32.96 -18.87 -11.14
CA ASP A 199 -33.33 -20.29 -11.30
C ASP A 199 -33.41 -20.98 -9.92
#